data_AF-A0A397A363-F1
#
_entry.id   AF-A0A397A363-F1
#
_cell.length_a   1.000
_cell.length_b   1.000
_cell.length_c   1.000
_cell.angle_alpha   90.00
_cell.angle_beta   90.00
_cell.angle_gamma   90.00
#
_symmetry.space_group_name_H-M   'P 1'
#
loop_
_entity.id
_entity.type
_entity.pdbx_description
1 polymer ?
#
loop_
_entity_poly.entity_id
_entity_poly.type
_entity_poly.pdbx_seq_one_letter_code
_entity_poly.pdbx_strand_id
1 'polypeptide(L)'
;MSPAVYRYPSRAFSFSYLCFNSDIFVGLYLIAVLLDEKSSSIFSRVMYFWNKGSGNSFVVLRLWSINLRLLWFNCFVAKFMKWVANALGTTRHNGRNQFVGFFNFSSVTYIYIASALLTQRDNFTDFGNSDNTVVSSKMYLLDGISVDLFDSWFLRAYGGVAFALILNLLVVLCLDRVVNRIWWQHVAENSLGRQLMYNSTAIISDLGYNFVDVPHYGGAAISIPARALCTIQWFLTCYTMKFGLPEHRHKFEAMTKGSKAKPRQSFTQGLTKRYTVHNVPERIAEENGDFDDDHNVITHEMYILSQDNEGNISLYNAQHHEIQALSLEVKILADAQYTVA
;
A
#
# COMPACT_ATOMS: atom_id res chain seq x y z
N MET A 1 -12.12 13.54 11.93
CA MET A 1 -13.47 14.13 12.03
C MET A 1 -14.47 13.10 11.54
N SER A 2 -15.39 12.63 12.38
CA SER A 2 -16.48 11.76 11.92
C SER A 2 -17.60 12.62 11.31
N PRO A 3 -18.16 12.27 10.14
CA PRO A 3 -19.35 12.93 9.64
C PRO A 3 -20.53 12.76 10.61
N ALA A 4 -21.42 13.76 10.70
CA ALA A 4 -22.59 13.75 11.59
C ALA A 4 -23.57 12.57 11.35
N VAL A 5 -23.46 11.88 10.21
CA VAL A 5 -24.34 10.78 9.81
C VAL A 5 -23.94 9.43 10.45
N TYR A 6 -22.67 9.23 10.83
CA TYR A 6 -22.20 7.95 11.36
C TYR A 6 -21.50 8.10 12.71
N ARG A 7 -21.98 7.33 13.70
CA ARG A 7 -21.59 7.43 15.12
C ARG A 7 -20.14 6.99 15.39
N TYR A 8 -19.50 6.27 14.46
CA TYR A 8 -18.20 5.63 14.67
C TYR A 8 -17.16 6.07 13.63
N PRO A 9 -15.94 6.45 14.05
CA PRO A 9 -14.85 6.76 13.12
C PRO A 9 -14.35 5.49 12.41
N SER A 10 -14.06 5.57 11.11
CA SER A 10 -13.32 4.51 10.42
C SER A 10 -11.81 4.65 10.72
N ARG A 11 -11.18 3.57 11.20
CA ARG A 11 -9.72 3.47 11.40
C ARG A 11 -9.05 2.68 10.27
N ALA A 12 -9.57 2.83 9.05
CA ALA A 12 -9.13 2.03 7.90
C ALA A 12 -7.70 2.36 7.46
N PHE A 13 -7.26 3.61 7.64
CA PHE A 13 -5.95 4.07 7.18
C PHE A 13 -5.19 4.81 8.26
N SER A 14 -3.88 4.56 8.32
CA SER A 14 -2.93 5.45 8.96
C SER A 14 -2.60 6.62 8.02
N PHE A 15 -2.14 7.74 8.59
CA PHE A 15 -1.74 8.91 7.79
C PHE A 15 -0.64 8.56 6.78
N SER A 16 0.38 7.79 7.20
CA SER A 16 1.46 7.36 6.32
C SER A 16 0.96 6.49 5.17
N TYR A 17 0.01 5.58 5.43
CA TYR A 17 -0.60 4.76 4.37
C TYR A 17 -1.27 5.66 3.31
N LEU A 18 -2.06 6.63 3.75
CA LEU A 18 -2.75 7.56 2.86
C LEU A 18 -1.77 8.38 1.99
N CYS A 19 -0.71 8.91 2.60
CA CYS A 19 0.27 9.73 1.88
C CYS A 19 1.07 8.94 0.86
N PHE A 20 1.56 7.75 1.20
CA PHE A 20 2.39 6.95 0.28
C PHE A 20 1.58 6.29 -0.84
N ASN A 21 0.33 5.92 -0.57
CA ASN A 21 -0.52 5.33 -1.60
C ASN A 21 -1.21 6.34 -2.51
N SER A 22 -1.39 7.59 -2.10
CA SER A 22 -2.02 8.60 -2.96
C SER A 22 -1.09 9.06 -4.09
N ASP A 23 -1.59 9.03 -5.32
CA ASP A 23 -0.87 9.51 -6.50
C ASP A 23 -0.66 11.03 -6.45
N ILE A 24 -1.66 11.76 -5.93
CA ILE A 24 -1.62 13.22 -5.78
C ILE A 24 -0.53 13.62 -4.78
N PHE A 25 -0.50 12.99 -3.60
CA PHE A 25 0.50 13.30 -2.58
C PHE A 25 1.92 12.97 -3.08
N VAL A 26 2.13 11.77 -3.61
CA VAL A 26 3.46 11.37 -4.12
C VAL A 26 3.90 12.30 -5.26
N GLY A 27 3.00 12.66 -6.18
CA GLY A 27 3.30 13.57 -7.29
C GLY A 27 3.67 14.98 -6.82
N LEU A 28 2.86 15.59 -5.95
CA LEU A 28 3.13 16.95 -5.45
C LEU A 28 4.41 17.00 -4.61
N TYR A 29 4.65 16.01 -3.74
CA TYR A 29 5.90 15.96 -2.97
C TYR A 29 7.11 15.71 -3.86
N LEU A 30 7.01 14.86 -4.89
CA LEU A 30 8.09 14.69 -5.86
C LEU A 30 8.42 16.02 -6.55
N ILE A 31 7.41 16.75 -7.03
CA ILE A 31 7.62 18.05 -7.68
C ILE A 31 8.32 19.02 -6.73
N ALA A 32 7.86 19.10 -5.47
CA ALA A 32 8.50 19.94 -4.46
C ALA A 32 9.97 19.56 -4.21
N VAL A 33 10.27 18.25 -4.14
CA VAL A 33 11.64 17.76 -3.98
C VAL A 33 12.50 18.11 -5.18
N LEU A 34 12.02 17.89 -6.40
CA LEU A 34 12.78 18.20 -7.62
C LEU A 34 13.05 19.70 -7.77
N LEU A 35 12.10 20.56 -7.39
CA LEU A 35 12.29 22.02 -7.41
C LEU A 35 13.32 22.49 -6.37
N ASP A 36 13.39 21.86 -5.20
CA ASP A 36 14.34 22.22 -4.14
C ASP A 36 15.70 21.49 -4.24
N GLU A 37 15.81 20.47 -5.10
CA GLU A 37 16.98 19.57 -5.14
C GLU A 37 18.30 20.31 -5.41
N LYS A 38 18.27 21.39 -6.19
CA LYS A 38 19.44 22.25 -6.42
C LYS A 38 19.95 22.87 -5.11
N SER A 39 19.08 23.53 -4.37
CA SER A 39 19.42 24.22 -3.12
C SER A 39 19.85 23.22 -2.05
N SER A 40 19.07 22.14 -1.93
CA SER A 40 19.33 20.97 -1.09
C SER A 40 20.73 20.41 -1.26
N SER A 41 21.15 20.18 -2.50
CA SER A 41 22.43 19.52 -2.81
C SER A 41 23.64 20.38 -2.49
N ILE A 42 23.56 21.68 -2.77
CA ILE A 42 24.62 22.63 -2.42
C ILE A 42 24.76 22.70 -0.90
N PHE A 43 23.64 22.84 -0.19
CA PHE A 43 23.63 22.90 1.26
C PHE A 43 24.16 21.61 1.91
N SER A 44 23.68 20.44 1.45
CA SER A 44 24.11 19.13 1.94
C SER A 44 25.61 18.95 1.83
N ARG A 45 26.19 19.32 0.67
CA ARG A 45 27.64 19.22 0.43
C ARG A 45 28.45 20.10 1.36
N VAL A 46 28.13 21.39 1.45
CA VAL A 46 28.87 22.33 2.32
C VAL A 46 28.85 21.85 3.76
N MET A 47 27.68 21.41 4.22
CA MET A 47 27.50 20.93 5.58
C MET A 47 28.23 19.60 5.83
N TYR A 48 28.24 18.68 4.85
CA TYR A 48 28.97 17.42 4.91
C TYR A 48 30.49 17.65 5.05
N PHE A 49 31.08 18.52 4.23
CA PHE A 49 32.52 18.84 4.32
C PHE A 49 32.89 19.51 5.64
N TRP A 50 32.07 20.45 6.12
CA TRP A 50 32.27 21.06 7.42
C TRP A 50 32.20 20.03 8.55
N ASN A 51 31.22 19.12 8.49
CA ASN A 51 31.03 18.12 9.55
C ASN A 51 32.12 17.05 9.57
N LYS A 52 32.80 16.79 8.45
CA LYS A 52 33.94 15.87 8.38
C LYS A 52 35.07 16.27 9.34
N GLY A 53 35.23 17.57 9.62
CA GLY A 53 36.19 18.08 10.60
C GLY A 53 35.65 18.26 12.02
N SER A 54 34.33 18.39 12.19
CA SER A 54 33.71 18.70 13.49
C SER A 54 33.12 17.48 14.22
N GLY A 55 32.72 16.42 13.52
CA GLY A 55 32.14 15.21 14.11
C GLY A 55 30.80 15.41 14.84
N ASN A 56 30.00 16.40 14.46
CA ASN A 56 28.75 16.74 15.14
C ASN A 56 27.57 15.85 14.66
N SER A 57 27.01 15.04 15.57
CA SER A 57 25.91 14.12 15.27
C SER A 57 24.59 14.81 14.87
N PHE A 58 24.32 16.03 15.37
CA PHE A 58 23.11 16.77 15.01
C PHE A 58 23.12 17.17 13.53
N VAL A 59 24.31 17.47 13.01
CA VAL A 59 24.51 17.78 11.60
C VAL A 59 24.31 16.55 10.72
N VAL A 60 24.77 15.38 11.17
CA VAL A 60 24.51 14.09 10.50
C VAL A 60 23.00 13.84 10.40
N LEU A 61 22.26 14.04 11.48
CA LEU A 61 20.80 13.86 11.48
C LEU A 61 20.10 14.85 10.53
N ARG A 62 20.59 16.09 10.44
CA ARG A 62 20.08 17.08 9.49
C ARG A 62 20.34 16.67 8.04
N LEU A 63 21.54 16.15 7.74
CA LEU A 63 21.89 15.62 6.41
C LEU A 63 21.00 14.42 6.04
N TRP A 64 20.77 13.50 6.98
CA TRP A 64 19.86 12.38 6.77
C TRP A 64 18.43 12.85 6.48
N SER A 65 17.92 13.83 7.21
CA SER A 65 16.59 14.40 6.97
C SER A 65 16.47 14.99 5.56
N ILE A 66 17.50 15.70 5.09
CA ILE A 66 17.53 16.27 3.73
C ILE A 66 17.51 15.16 2.68
N ASN A 67 18.32 14.12 2.85
CA ASN A 67 18.42 12.99 1.91
C ASN A 67 17.17 12.09 1.93
N LEU A 68 16.50 11.95 3.08
CA LEU A 68 15.25 11.18 3.19
C LEU A 68 14.13 11.72 2.30
N ARG A 69 14.22 12.96 1.82
CA ARG A 69 13.22 13.52 0.88
C ARG A 69 13.19 12.79 -0.47
N LEU A 70 14.31 12.18 -0.86
CA LEU A 70 14.39 11.34 -2.07
C LEU A 70 13.58 10.04 -1.95
N LEU A 71 13.05 9.72 -0.77
CA LEU A 71 12.01 8.71 -0.60
C LEU A 71 10.84 8.91 -1.58
N TRP A 72 10.40 10.15 -1.78
CA TRP A 72 9.27 10.44 -2.66
C TRP A 72 9.57 10.08 -4.12
N PHE A 73 10.84 10.19 -4.52
CA PHE A 73 11.31 9.69 -5.81
C PHE A 73 11.18 8.17 -5.90
N ASN A 74 11.62 7.42 -4.88
CA ASN A 74 11.44 5.96 -4.86
C ASN A 74 9.97 5.54 -4.94
N CYS A 75 9.09 6.19 -4.17
CA CYS A 75 7.64 5.95 -4.22
C CYS A 75 7.07 6.23 -5.61
N PHE A 76 7.48 7.33 -6.23
CA PHE A 76 7.06 7.67 -7.59
C PHE A 76 7.55 6.66 -8.61
N VAL A 77 8.82 6.23 -8.55
CA VAL A 77 9.37 5.21 -9.45
C VAL A 77 8.59 3.91 -9.33
N ALA A 78 8.26 3.45 -8.11
CA ALA A 78 7.45 2.25 -7.93
C ALA A 78 6.06 2.39 -8.59
N LYS A 79 5.37 3.51 -8.37
CA LYS A 79 4.07 3.81 -8.98
C LYS A 79 4.14 3.90 -10.50
N PHE A 80 5.15 4.59 -11.01
CA PHE A 80 5.38 4.75 -12.44
C PHE A 80 5.66 3.39 -13.09
N MET A 81 6.48 2.55 -12.47
CA MET A 81 6.73 1.19 -12.95
C MET A 81 5.48 0.32 -12.94
N LYS A 82 4.59 0.44 -11.94
CA LYS A 82 3.26 -0.22 -11.98
C LYS A 82 2.44 0.24 -13.18
N TRP A 83 2.36 1.55 -13.39
CA TRP A 83 1.62 2.12 -14.50
C TRP A 83 2.17 1.66 -15.86
N VAL A 84 3.50 1.70 -16.04
CA VAL A 84 4.17 1.19 -17.25
C VAL A 84 3.95 -0.31 -17.43
N ALA A 85 4.12 -1.11 -16.37
CA ALA A 85 3.91 -2.56 -16.42
C ALA A 85 2.47 -2.93 -16.78
N ASN A 86 1.49 -2.12 -16.38
CA ASN A 86 0.09 -2.29 -16.78
C ASN A 86 -0.15 -1.83 -18.22
N ALA A 87 0.44 -0.70 -18.63
CA ALA A 87 0.27 -0.14 -19.98
C ALA A 87 0.92 -1.00 -21.07
N LEU A 88 2.11 -1.54 -20.81
CA LEU A 88 2.86 -2.40 -21.73
C LEU A 88 2.50 -3.88 -21.62
N GLY A 89 1.84 -4.27 -20.54
CA GLY A 89 1.48 -5.66 -20.28
C GLY A 89 0.44 -6.17 -21.28
N THR A 90 0.79 -7.20 -22.05
CA THR A 90 -0.16 -7.96 -22.90
C THR A 90 -1.29 -8.61 -22.07
N THR A 91 -1.09 -8.76 -20.76
CA THR A 91 -2.08 -9.22 -19.79
C THR A 91 -2.99 -8.11 -19.26
N ARG A 92 -3.16 -6.99 -19.96
CA ARG A 92 -4.10 -5.91 -19.59
C ARG A 92 -5.52 -6.41 -19.29
N HIS A 93 -5.88 -7.57 -19.84
CA HIS A 93 -7.18 -8.22 -19.68
C HIS A 93 -7.21 -9.35 -18.65
N ASN A 94 -6.07 -9.68 -18.03
CA ASN A 94 -5.95 -10.79 -17.10
C ASN A 94 -5.26 -10.30 -15.82
N GLY A 95 -5.96 -10.32 -14.68
CA GLY A 95 -5.50 -9.79 -13.39
C GLY A 95 -4.35 -10.58 -12.73
N ARG A 96 -3.41 -11.07 -13.52
CA ARG A 96 -2.31 -11.96 -13.16
C ARG A 96 -0.94 -11.37 -13.56
N ASN A 97 -0.87 -10.06 -13.79
CA ASN A 97 0.36 -9.37 -14.15
C ASN A 97 1.35 -9.37 -12.98
N GLN A 98 2.29 -10.32 -12.98
CA GLN A 98 3.27 -10.49 -11.92
C GLN A 98 4.18 -9.27 -11.76
N PHE A 99 4.44 -8.52 -12.84
CA PHE A 99 5.26 -7.30 -12.80
C PHE A 99 4.55 -6.18 -12.02
N VAL A 100 3.26 -5.95 -12.29
CA VAL A 100 2.46 -4.98 -11.51
C VAL A 100 2.41 -5.41 -10.04
N GLY A 101 2.30 -6.72 -9.80
CA GLY A 101 2.36 -7.28 -8.46
C GLY A 101 3.69 -6.99 -7.76
N PHE A 102 4.83 -7.09 -8.45
CA PHE A 102 6.18 -6.94 -7.88
C PHE A 102 6.44 -5.56 -7.26
N PHE A 103 5.95 -4.49 -7.88
CA PHE A 103 6.14 -3.10 -7.41
C PHE A 103 5.18 -2.72 -6.27
N ASN A 104 4.97 -3.62 -5.31
CA ASN A 104 4.20 -3.36 -4.09
C ASN A 104 5.04 -3.71 -2.86
N PHE A 105 4.88 -2.89 -1.83
CA PHE A 105 5.33 -3.11 -0.46
C PHE A 105 4.22 -3.74 0.37
N SER A 106 4.60 -4.64 1.27
CA SER A 106 3.70 -5.19 2.28
C SER A 106 3.34 -4.08 3.26
N SER A 107 4.34 -3.43 3.86
CA SER A 107 4.16 -2.41 4.90
C SER A 107 4.94 -1.13 4.65
N VAL A 108 4.58 -0.08 5.40
CA VAL A 108 5.28 1.22 5.39
C VAL A 108 6.74 1.08 5.86
N THR A 109 7.05 0.08 6.67
CA THR A 109 8.41 -0.15 7.19
C THR A 109 9.41 -0.37 6.06
N TYR A 110 9.05 -1.14 5.02
CA TYR A 110 9.92 -1.39 3.88
C TYR A 110 10.22 -0.14 3.06
N ILE A 111 9.29 0.82 3.04
CA ILE A 111 9.49 2.12 2.40
C ILE A 111 10.59 2.91 3.14
N TYR A 112 10.60 2.88 4.48
CA TYR A 112 11.65 3.51 5.26
C TYR A 112 12.97 2.76 5.19
N ILE A 113 12.96 1.42 5.12
CA ILE A 113 14.18 0.61 4.90
C ILE A 113 14.80 0.95 3.54
N ALA A 114 13.99 1.06 2.48
CA ALA A 114 14.44 1.54 1.16
C ALA A 114 14.98 2.97 1.22
N SER A 115 14.60 3.76 2.22
CA SER A 115 15.12 5.11 2.42
C SER A 115 16.43 5.15 3.21
N ALA A 116 16.80 4.07 3.91
CA ALA A 116 17.99 4.06 4.75
C ALA A 116 19.29 4.23 3.93
N LEU A 117 19.40 3.60 2.75
CA LEU A 117 20.57 3.78 1.88
C LEU A 117 20.67 5.20 1.29
N LEU A 118 19.57 5.97 1.27
CA LEU A 118 19.60 7.38 0.85
C LEU A 118 20.46 8.23 1.76
N THR A 119 20.60 7.85 3.03
CA THR A 119 21.45 8.55 4.00
C THR A 119 22.92 8.58 3.59
N GLN A 120 23.35 7.67 2.71
CA GLN A 120 24.72 7.55 2.20
C GLN A 120 24.94 8.28 0.86
N ARG A 121 23.94 9.03 0.37
CA ARG A 121 24.01 9.76 -0.91
C ARG A 121 25.23 10.68 -1.01
N ASP A 122 25.50 11.47 0.02
CA ASP A 122 26.59 12.44 -0.02
C ASP A 122 27.96 11.74 -0.12
N ASN A 123 28.14 10.63 0.60
CA ASN A 123 29.34 9.79 0.52
C ASN A 123 29.52 9.20 -0.89
N PHE A 124 28.44 8.71 -1.50
CA PHE A 124 28.46 8.16 -2.85
C PHE A 124 28.81 9.23 -3.90
N THR A 125 28.24 10.44 -3.75
CA THR A 125 28.48 11.56 -4.67
C THR A 125 29.93 12.06 -4.58
N ASP A 126 30.50 12.10 -3.36
CA ASP A 126 31.90 12.48 -3.14
C ASP A 126 32.87 11.44 -3.72
N PHE A 127 32.55 10.14 -3.54
CA PHE A 127 33.33 9.05 -4.13
C PHE A 127 33.31 9.08 -5.67
N GLY A 128 32.12 9.25 -6.27
CA GLY A 128 31.97 9.30 -7.73
C GLY A 128 32.67 10.49 -8.39
N ASN A 129 33.02 11.52 -7.61
CA ASN A 129 33.70 12.72 -8.09
C ASN A 129 34.97 13.03 -7.27
N SER A 130 35.75 11.99 -6.93
CA SER A 130 36.98 12.11 -6.17
C SER A 130 38.06 12.93 -6.87
N ASP A 131 37.98 13.05 -8.20
CA ASP A 131 38.88 13.90 -8.99
C ASP A 131 38.37 15.35 -8.96
N ASN A 132 38.82 16.09 -7.95
CA ASN A 132 38.54 17.52 -7.82
C ASN A 132 39.81 18.30 -7.44
N THR A 133 39.89 19.53 -7.93
CA THR A 133 40.96 20.47 -7.60
C THR A 133 40.35 21.70 -6.93
N VAL A 134 40.81 22.00 -5.72
CA VAL A 134 40.29 23.13 -4.93
C VAL A 134 40.97 24.41 -5.41
N VAL A 135 40.19 25.31 -6.01
CA VAL A 135 40.66 26.64 -6.40
C VAL A 135 40.46 27.60 -5.22
N SER A 136 41.52 28.33 -4.85
CA SER A 136 41.48 29.30 -3.74
C SER A 136 41.34 30.74 -4.24
N SER A 137 40.59 31.56 -3.52
CA SER A 137 40.49 33.02 -3.75
C SER A 137 41.78 33.78 -3.53
N LYS A 138 42.79 33.13 -2.96
CA LYS A 138 44.14 33.67 -2.85
C LYS A 138 44.89 33.62 -4.18
N MET A 139 44.51 32.73 -5.11
CA MET A 139 45.21 32.50 -6.37
C MET A 139 44.44 33.03 -7.59
N TYR A 140 43.12 33.12 -7.51
CA TYR A 140 42.26 33.55 -8.61
C TYR A 140 41.15 34.49 -8.11
N LEU A 141 40.70 35.42 -8.96
CA LEU A 141 39.51 36.23 -8.69
C LEU A 141 38.27 35.37 -8.93
N LEU A 142 37.56 34.97 -7.85
CA LEU A 142 36.34 34.14 -7.96
C LEU A 142 35.05 34.96 -8.00
N ASP A 143 35.11 36.29 -7.82
CA ASP A 143 33.92 37.14 -7.93
C ASP A 143 33.36 37.12 -9.35
N GLY A 144 32.07 36.79 -9.49
CA GLY A 144 31.38 36.71 -10.77
C GLY A 144 31.41 35.35 -11.47
N ILE A 145 32.15 34.36 -10.93
CA ILE A 145 32.13 32.99 -11.46
C ILE A 145 30.94 32.23 -10.87
N SER A 146 29.86 32.11 -11.63
CA SER A 146 28.76 31.20 -11.31
C SER A 146 29.02 29.83 -11.94
N VAL A 147 28.92 28.77 -11.14
CA VAL A 147 28.93 27.40 -11.67
C VAL A 147 27.54 27.12 -12.21
N ASP A 148 27.40 26.97 -13.53
CA ASP A 148 26.16 26.50 -14.12
C ASP A 148 25.88 25.07 -13.62
N LEU A 149 24.66 24.81 -13.15
CA LEU A 149 24.27 23.53 -12.58
C LEU A 149 24.38 22.41 -13.62
N PHE A 150 24.01 22.70 -14.87
CA PHE A 150 23.96 21.70 -15.92
C PHE A 150 25.35 21.24 -16.38
N ASP A 151 26.37 22.09 -16.24
CA ASP A 151 27.78 21.74 -16.45
C ASP A 151 28.51 21.43 -15.13
N SER A 152 27.77 21.36 -14.03
CA SER A 152 28.35 21.23 -12.70
C SER A 152 28.74 19.79 -12.35
N TRP A 153 29.68 19.71 -11.41
CA TRP A 153 30.00 18.55 -10.58
C TRP A 153 28.76 17.76 -10.09
N PHE A 154 27.65 18.46 -9.82
CA PHE A 154 26.40 17.83 -9.38
C PHE A 154 25.69 17.07 -10.50
N LEU A 155 25.56 17.63 -11.72
CA LEU A 155 24.83 16.97 -12.82
C LEU A 155 25.45 15.62 -13.19
N ARG A 156 26.78 15.56 -13.19
CA ARG A 156 27.55 14.35 -13.53
C ARG A 156 27.26 13.17 -12.59
N ALA A 157 27.06 13.43 -11.30
CA ALA A 157 26.83 12.37 -10.32
C ALA A 157 25.37 11.90 -10.26
N TYR A 158 24.39 12.70 -10.71
CA TYR A 158 22.97 12.34 -10.61
C TYR A 158 22.62 11.06 -11.37
N GLY A 159 23.27 10.77 -12.50
CA GLY A 159 23.04 9.51 -13.21
C GLY A 159 23.37 8.29 -12.36
N GLY A 160 24.55 8.31 -11.72
CA GLY A 160 24.97 7.25 -10.80
C GLY A 160 24.10 7.16 -9.55
N VAL A 161 23.73 8.31 -8.97
CA VAL A 161 22.82 8.36 -7.82
C VAL A 161 21.46 7.78 -8.20
N ALA A 162 20.85 8.21 -9.31
CA ALA A 162 19.56 7.69 -9.79
C ALA A 162 19.60 6.17 -10.02
N PHE A 163 20.68 5.66 -10.62
CA PHE A 163 20.87 4.22 -10.76
C PHE A 163 20.93 3.50 -9.40
N ALA A 164 21.71 4.02 -8.45
CA ALA A 164 21.81 3.46 -7.10
C ALA A 164 20.47 3.49 -6.36
N LEU A 165 19.67 4.55 -6.53
CA LEU A 165 18.32 4.67 -5.99
C LEU A 165 17.40 3.57 -6.50
N ILE A 166 17.36 3.38 -7.82
CA ILE A 166 16.53 2.36 -8.46
C ILE A 166 16.98 0.97 -8.04
N LEU A 167 18.29 0.70 -8.03
CA LEU A 167 18.83 -0.60 -7.62
C LEU A 167 18.47 -0.92 -6.17
N ASN A 168 18.64 0.03 -5.26
CA ASN A 168 18.25 -0.11 -3.86
C ASN A 168 16.75 -0.38 -3.70
N LEU A 169 15.90 0.36 -4.42
CA LEU A 169 14.45 0.12 -4.43
C LEU A 169 14.12 -1.32 -4.86
N LEU A 170 14.73 -1.82 -5.93
CA LEU A 170 14.53 -3.18 -6.42
C LEU A 170 14.99 -4.24 -5.41
N VAL A 171 16.13 -4.01 -4.74
CA VAL A 171 16.65 -4.92 -3.70
C VAL A 171 15.66 -5.00 -2.53
N VAL A 172 15.13 -3.88 -2.05
CA VAL A 172 14.19 -3.88 -0.92
C VAL A 172 12.84 -4.48 -1.30
N LEU A 173 12.34 -4.22 -2.51
CA LEU A 173 11.13 -4.88 -3.02
C LEU A 173 11.31 -6.40 -3.13
N CYS A 174 12.48 -6.85 -3.59
CA CYS A 174 12.81 -8.28 -3.65
C CYS A 174 12.86 -8.89 -2.24
N LEU A 175 13.52 -8.20 -1.30
CA LEU A 175 13.59 -8.64 0.09
C LEU A 175 12.20 -8.75 0.72
N ASP A 176 11.35 -7.75 0.57
CA ASP A 176 9.96 -7.78 1.07
C ASP A 176 9.16 -8.94 0.46
N ARG A 177 9.32 -9.17 -0.85
CA ARG A 177 8.65 -10.30 -1.53
C ARG A 177 9.09 -11.65 -1.00
N VAL A 178 10.37 -11.82 -0.70
CA VAL A 178 10.95 -13.07 -0.20
C VAL A 178 10.56 -13.31 1.26
N VAL A 179 10.70 -12.30 2.12
CA VAL A 179 10.39 -12.39 3.55
C VAL A 179 8.90 -12.65 3.76
N ASN A 180 8.04 -11.93 3.05
CA ASN A 180 6.58 -12.02 3.22
C ASN A 180 5.91 -12.91 2.17
N ARG A 181 6.59 -13.93 1.65
CA ARG A 181 6.11 -14.73 0.50
C ARG A 181 4.74 -15.37 0.74
N ILE A 182 4.52 -15.94 1.91
CA ILE A 182 3.24 -16.61 2.28
C ILE A 182 2.12 -15.57 2.38
N TRP A 183 2.39 -14.43 3.01
CA TRP A 183 1.43 -13.33 3.09
C TRP A 183 1.03 -12.82 1.71
N TRP A 184 2.01 -12.63 0.81
CA TRP A 184 1.72 -12.23 -0.58
C TRP A 184 0.87 -13.25 -1.34
N GLN A 185 1.01 -14.55 -1.04
CA GLN A 185 0.15 -15.59 -1.62
C GLN A 185 -1.31 -15.40 -1.16
N HIS A 186 -1.54 -15.22 0.15
CA HIS A 186 -2.88 -14.95 0.67
C HIS A 186 -3.48 -13.64 0.14
N VAL A 187 -2.70 -12.57 0.06
CA VAL A 187 -3.15 -11.29 -0.52
C VAL A 187 -3.50 -11.42 -2.01
N ALA A 188 -2.76 -12.25 -2.76
CA ALA A 188 -3.05 -12.53 -4.17
C ALA A 188 -4.31 -13.39 -4.37
N GLU A 189 -4.64 -14.23 -3.39
CA GLU A 189 -5.84 -15.08 -3.41
C GLU A 189 -7.11 -14.30 -3.05
N ASN A 190 -7.01 -13.28 -2.22
CA ASN A 190 -8.13 -12.44 -1.85
C ASN A 190 -8.47 -11.37 -2.91
N SER A 191 -9.75 -11.11 -3.17
CA SER A 191 -10.18 -10.09 -4.14
C SER A 191 -9.79 -8.67 -3.75
N LEU A 192 -9.95 -8.26 -2.48
CA LEU A 192 -9.56 -6.93 -2.01
C LEU A 192 -8.05 -6.71 -2.14
N GLY A 193 -7.25 -7.72 -1.76
CA GLY A 193 -5.80 -7.70 -1.91
C GLY A 193 -5.36 -7.56 -3.37
N ARG A 194 -6.04 -8.24 -4.29
CA ARG A 194 -5.80 -8.10 -5.73
C ARG A 194 -6.15 -6.73 -6.28
N GLN A 195 -7.21 -6.09 -5.79
CA GLN A 195 -7.56 -4.73 -6.20
C GLN A 195 -6.42 -3.74 -5.89
N LEU A 196 -5.80 -3.87 -4.71
CA LEU A 196 -4.63 -3.07 -4.35
C LEU A 196 -3.37 -3.47 -5.13
N MET A 197 -3.06 -4.76 -5.18
CA MET A 197 -1.81 -5.24 -5.75
C MET A 197 -1.76 -5.09 -7.28
N TYR A 198 -2.83 -5.47 -7.98
CA TYR A 198 -2.85 -5.57 -9.44
C TYR A 198 -3.72 -4.54 -10.15
N ASN A 199 -4.71 -3.97 -9.48
CA ASN A 199 -5.74 -3.16 -10.15
C ASN A 199 -5.68 -1.66 -9.83
N SER A 200 -4.66 -1.23 -9.11
CA SER A 200 -4.44 0.16 -8.76
C SER A 200 -2.96 0.51 -8.74
N THR A 201 -2.68 1.81 -8.76
CA THR A 201 -1.34 2.38 -8.52
C THR A 201 -0.94 2.44 -7.04
N ALA A 202 -1.76 1.93 -6.11
CA ALA A 202 -1.36 1.80 -4.71
C ALA A 202 -0.06 0.98 -4.61
N ILE A 203 0.86 1.35 -3.73
CA ILE A 203 2.14 0.65 -3.54
C ILE A 203 2.18 -0.12 -2.23
N ILE A 204 1.43 0.26 -1.20
CA ILE A 204 1.29 -0.48 0.05
C ILE A 204 0.04 -1.34 -0.05
N SER A 205 0.20 -2.64 0.15
CA SER A 205 -0.91 -3.61 0.06
C SER A 205 -1.50 -4.00 1.41
N ASP A 206 -0.86 -3.70 2.55
CA ASP A 206 -1.40 -4.04 3.88
C ASP A 206 -2.45 -3.03 4.36
N LEU A 207 -3.67 -3.53 4.56
CA LEU A 207 -4.81 -2.82 5.15
C LEU A 207 -5.09 -3.22 6.60
N GLY A 208 -4.22 -4.02 7.23
CA GLY A 208 -4.50 -4.68 8.50
C GLY A 208 -5.46 -5.85 8.30
N TYR A 209 -5.15 -6.73 7.35
CA TYR A 209 -5.98 -7.89 7.02
C TYR A 209 -6.15 -8.84 8.20
N ASN A 210 -7.40 -9.17 8.52
CA ASN A 210 -7.72 -10.30 9.40
C ASN A 210 -8.19 -11.47 8.54
N PHE A 211 -7.26 -12.39 8.23
CA PHE A 211 -7.58 -13.59 7.45
C PHE A 211 -8.46 -14.52 8.29
N VAL A 212 -9.56 -14.98 7.69
CA VAL A 212 -10.52 -15.89 8.32
C VAL A 212 -10.58 -17.17 7.51
N ASP A 213 -10.40 -18.30 8.17
CA ASP A 213 -10.56 -19.61 7.55
C ASP A 213 -12.04 -19.93 7.42
N VAL A 214 -12.53 -20.01 6.18
CA VAL A 214 -13.92 -20.38 5.90
C VAL A 214 -13.97 -21.84 5.48
N PRO A 215 -14.77 -22.69 6.17
CA PRO A 215 -14.88 -24.10 5.81
C PRO A 215 -15.25 -24.28 4.34
N HIS A 216 -14.57 -25.21 3.67
CA HIS A 216 -14.79 -25.55 2.25
C HIS A 216 -14.50 -24.42 1.23
N TYR A 217 -13.88 -23.31 1.64
CA TYR A 217 -13.33 -22.31 0.74
C TYR A 217 -11.83 -22.55 0.55
N GLY A 218 -11.39 -22.70 -0.70
CA GLY A 218 -9.99 -23.02 -1.04
C GLY A 218 -9.07 -21.80 -1.18
N GLY A 219 -9.52 -20.59 -0.82
CA GLY A 219 -8.74 -19.36 -0.93
C GLY A 219 -8.72 -18.56 0.36
N ALA A 220 -8.03 -17.41 0.35
CA ALA A 220 -7.93 -16.53 1.50
C ALA A 220 -9.14 -15.58 1.62
N ALA A 221 -9.92 -15.71 2.69
CA ALA A 221 -11.00 -14.77 3.03
C ALA A 221 -10.54 -13.78 4.12
N ILE A 222 -11.09 -12.56 4.08
CA ILE A 222 -10.72 -11.46 4.98
C ILE A 222 -11.98 -10.91 5.61
N SER A 223 -12.00 -10.78 6.94
CA SER A 223 -13.06 -10.05 7.63
C SER A 223 -12.71 -8.57 7.72
N ILE A 224 -13.57 -7.70 7.19
CA ILE A 224 -13.39 -6.24 7.23
C ILE A 224 -14.70 -5.53 7.61
N PRO A 225 -14.66 -4.49 8.48
CA PRO A 225 -15.84 -3.68 8.77
C PRO A 225 -16.41 -3.00 7.51
N ALA A 226 -17.73 -2.95 7.39
CA ALA A 226 -18.41 -2.30 6.26
C ALA A 226 -17.94 -0.85 6.02
N ARG A 227 -17.76 -0.08 7.10
CA ARG A 227 -17.24 1.29 7.09
C ARG A 227 -15.82 1.41 6.50
N ALA A 228 -14.97 0.42 6.78
CA ALA A 228 -13.60 0.41 6.29
C ALA A 228 -13.58 0.12 4.79
N LEU A 229 -14.44 -0.80 4.32
CA LEU A 229 -14.63 -1.07 2.89
C LEU A 229 -15.07 0.18 2.13
N CYS A 230 -16.03 0.96 2.66
CA CYS A 230 -16.45 2.23 2.05
C CYS A 230 -15.30 3.25 1.97
N THR A 231 -14.51 3.35 3.06
CA THR A 231 -13.35 4.24 3.11
C THR A 231 -12.29 3.83 2.09
N ILE A 232 -12.10 2.51 1.90
CA ILE A 232 -11.18 1.96 0.91
C ILE A 232 -11.68 2.23 -0.51
N GLN A 233 -12.96 2.01 -0.78
CA GLN A 233 -13.57 2.29 -2.08
C GLN A 233 -13.45 3.78 -2.46
N TRP A 234 -13.75 4.68 -1.51
CA TRP A 234 -13.55 6.12 -1.69
C TRP A 234 -12.08 6.44 -1.99
N PHE A 235 -11.15 5.90 -1.22
CA PHE A 235 -9.73 6.16 -1.40
C PHE A 235 -9.21 5.68 -2.76
N LEU A 236 -9.54 4.44 -3.14
CA LEU A 236 -9.14 3.87 -4.42
C LEU A 236 -9.74 4.63 -5.61
N THR A 237 -10.93 5.21 -5.44
CA THR A 237 -11.59 5.97 -6.50
C THR A 237 -11.06 7.39 -6.62
N CYS A 238 -10.70 8.04 -5.51
CA CYS A 238 -10.32 9.45 -5.51
C CYS A 238 -8.80 9.70 -5.56
N TYR A 239 -7.98 8.79 -5.03
CA TYR A 239 -6.54 9.06 -4.81
C TYR A 239 -5.60 8.12 -5.54
N THR A 240 -6.11 7.11 -6.24
CA THR A 240 -5.30 6.18 -7.04
C THR A 240 -5.86 6.03 -8.44
N MET A 241 -5.00 5.87 -9.43
CA MET A 241 -5.42 5.39 -10.74
C MET A 241 -5.81 3.92 -10.68
N LYS A 242 -6.96 3.61 -11.31
CA LYS A 242 -7.57 2.28 -11.39
C LYS A 242 -7.29 1.68 -12.75
N PHE A 243 -7.06 0.37 -12.82
CA PHE A 243 -6.68 -0.28 -14.07
C PHE A 243 -7.82 -1.05 -14.76
N GLY A 244 -8.93 -1.32 -14.06
CA GLY A 244 -10.15 -1.91 -14.64
C GLY A 244 -10.08 -3.41 -14.92
N LEU A 245 -9.28 -4.18 -14.16
CA LEU A 245 -9.11 -5.61 -14.38
C LEU A 245 -10.23 -6.43 -13.72
N PRO A 246 -10.88 -7.35 -14.46
CA PRO A 246 -11.97 -8.16 -13.93
C PRO A 246 -11.47 -9.26 -12.97
N GLU A 247 -12.31 -9.61 -11.99
CA GLU A 247 -12.08 -10.77 -11.13
C GLU A 247 -12.27 -12.09 -11.89
N HIS A 248 -11.61 -13.15 -11.43
CA HIS A 248 -11.68 -14.44 -12.11
C HIS A 248 -12.98 -15.20 -11.82
N ARG A 249 -13.60 -15.76 -12.86
CA ARG A 249 -14.83 -16.57 -12.76
C ARG A 249 -14.73 -17.72 -11.75
N HIS A 250 -13.59 -18.39 -11.66
CA HIS A 250 -13.39 -19.52 -10.74
C HIS A 250 -13.53 -19.13 -9.27
N LYS A 251 -13.32 -17.85 -8.91
CA LYS A 251 -13.52 -17.37 -7.53
C LYS A 251 -14.99 -17.30 -7.15
N PHE A 252 -15.84 -16.86 -8.08
CA PHE A 252 -17.29 -16.90 -7.90
C PHE A 252 -17.75 -18.35 -7.71
N GLU A 253 -17.23 -19.27 -8.52
CA GLU A 253 -17.56 -20.71 -8.39
C GLU A 253 -17.07 -21.31 -7.07
N ALA A 254 -15.88 -20.94 -6.59
CA ALA A 254 -15.34 -21.38 -5.30
C ALA A 254 -16.20 -20.87 -4.14
N MET A 255 -16.67 -19.62 -4.21
CA MET A 255 -17.59 -19.04 -3.24
C MET A 255 -18.94 -19.76 -3.25
N THR A 256 -19.50 -20.07 -4.42
CA THR A 256 -20.75 -20.85 -4.52
C THR A 256 -20.59 -22.25 -3.95
N LYS A 257 -19.43 -22.91 -4.15
CA LYS A 257 -19.15 -24.25 -3.59
C LYS A 257 -19.03 -24.21 -2.06
N GLY A 258 -18.33 -23.22 -1.50
CA GLY A 258 -18.26 -23.02 -0.05
C GLY A 258 -19.62 -22.66 0.57
N SER A 259 -20.42 -21.84 -0.13
CA SER A 259 -21.78 -21.48 0.28
C SER A 259 -22.79 -22.64 0.18
N LYS A 260 -22.49 -23.68 -0.60
CA LYS A 260 -23.33 -24.88 -0.78
C LYS A 260 -23.12 -25.97 0.28
N ALA A 261 -22.35 -25.71 1.35
CA ALA A 261 -22.44 -26.51 2.58
C ALA A 261 -23.88 -26.39 3.13
N LYS A 262 -24.72 -27.38 2.79
CA LYS A 262 -26.17 -27.52 2.98
C LYS A 262 -26.96 -26.23 3.31
N PRO A 263 -27.69 -25.64 2.34
CA PRO A 263 -28.72 -24.67 2.65
C PRO A 263 -29.92 -25.38 3.31
N ARG A 264 -30.24 -25.06 4.57
CA ARG A 264 -31.54 -25.43 5.17
C ARG A 264 -32.58 -24.41 4.68
N GLN A 265 -33.67 -24.91 4.10
CA GLN A 265 -34.71 -24.10 3.49
C GLN A 265 -35.34 -23.08 4.46
N SER A 266 -35.34 -21.81 4.01
CA SER A 266 -36.25 -20.69 4.30
C SER A 266 -36.66 -20.37 5.74
N PHE A 267 -36.31 -19.16 6.18
CA PHE A 267 -37.20 -18.38 7.05
C PHE A 267 -37.19 -16.89 6.65
N THR A 268 -38.15 -16.51 5.82
CA THR A 268 -38.70 -15.15 5.81
C THR A 268 -39.37 -14.92 7.17
N GLN A 269 -38.63 -14.37 8.14
CA GLN A 269 -39.07 -13.51 9.25
C GLN A 269 -37.98 -13.47 10.33
N GLY A 270 -37.30 -12.36 10.48
CA GLY A 270 -36.28 -12.27 11.52
C GLY A 270 -35.64 -10.90 11.56
N LEU A 271 -36.41 -9.91 12.01
CA LEU A 271 -35.89 -8.64 12.48
C LEU A 271 -34.58 -8.84 13.27
N THR A 272 -33.54 -8.12 12.85
CA THR A 272 -32.50 -7.56 13.74
C THR A 272 -32.19 -8.38 15.00
N LYS A 273 -31.36 -9.42 14.88
CA LYS A 273 -30.54 -9.84 16.03
C LYS A 273 -29.41 -8.81 16.18
N ARG A 274 -29.65 -7.81 17.03
CA ARG A 274 -28.60 -6.94 17.57
C ARG A 274 -27.57 -7.85 18.25
N TYR A 275 -26.37 -7.93 17.70
CA TYR A 275 -25.22 -8.41 18.46
C TYR A 275 -24.87 -7.33 19.49
N THR A 276 -25.44 -7.45 20.68
CA THR A 276 -24.94 -6.76 21.86
C THR A 276 -23.64 -7.44 22.27
N VAL A 277 -22.53 -6.77 22.03
CA VAL A 277 -21.23 -7.10 22.64
C VAL A 277 -21.39 -6.94 24.14
N HIS A 278 -21.47 -8.05 24.86
CA HIS A 278 -21.23 -8.04 26.30
C HIS A 278 -20.03 -8.93 26.60
N ASN A 279 -19.06 -8.30 27.24
CA ASN A 279 -17.85 -8.83 27.87
C ASN A 279 -17.83 -10.34 28.12
N VAL A 280 -16.70 -10.93 27.73
CA VAL A 280 -16.16 -12.18 28.25
C VAL A 280 -16.21 -12.18 29.79
N PRO A 281 -16.63 -13.28 30.41
CA PRO A 281 -15.84 -13.81 31.51
C PRO A 281 -15.41 -15.26 31.27
N GLU A 282 -14.13 -15.43 31.54
CA GLU A 282 -13.35 -16.59 31.98
C GLU A 282 -14.13 -17.81 32.54
N ARG A 283 -13.78 -18.99 31.99
CA ARG A 283 -13.80 -20.40 32.48
C ARG A 283 -14.66 -20.74 33.72
N ILE A 284 -15.47 -21.82 33.65
CA ILE A 284 -15.29 -23.16 34.30
C ILE A 284 -16.17 -24.20 33.55
N ALA A 285 -15.66 -25.43 33.37
CA ALA A 285 -16.31 -26.66 32.87
C ALA A 285 -17.46 -27.14 33.79
N GLU A 286 -18.24 -28.21 33.60
CA GLU A 286 -18.31 -29.37 32.71
C GLU A 286 -19.75 -29.88 32.97
N GLU A 287 -20.59 -30.09 31.95
CA GLU A 287 -21.78 -30.93 32.14
C GLU A 287 -22.03 -31.73 30.87
N ASN A 288 -21.89 -33.04 31.03
CA ASN A 288 -22.07 -34.05 29.99
C ASN A 288 -23.52 -34.05 29.51
N GLY A 289 -23.73 -33.67 28.26
CA GLY A 289 -24.97 -33.84 27.54
C GLY A 289 -24.66 -34.07 26.07
N ASP A 290 -24.86 -35.30 25.62
CA ASP A 290 -24.91 -35.70 24.23
C ASP A 290 -25.99 -34.85 23.52
N PHE A 291 -25.57 -33.80 22.83
CA PHE A 291 -26.44 -32.91 22.07
C PHE A 291 -25.77 -32.66 20.72
N ASP A 292 -26.45 -33.07 19.65
CA ASP A 292 -26.08 -32.90 18.26
C ASP A 292 -25.41 -31.55 17.98
N ASP A 293 -24.14 -31.61 17.57
CA ASP A 293 -23.27 -30.48 17.25
C ASP A 293 -23.59 -29.87 15.86
N ASP A 294 -24.87 -29.62 15.58
CA ASP A 294 -25.37 -29.12 14.28
C ASP A 294 -25.92 -27.68 14.35
N HIS A 295 -25.67 -26.97 15.45
CA HIS A 295 -26.30 -25.67 15.73
C HIS A 295 -25.42 -24.41 15.65
N ASN A 296 -24.18 -24.50 15.13
CA ASN A 296 -23.35 -23.30 14.96
C ASN A 296 -22.61 -23.19 13.61
N VAL A 297 -23.18 -23.76 12.53
CA VAL A 297 -22.72 -23.39 11.18
C VAL A 297 -23.26 -22.00 10.86
N ILE A 298 -22.56 -20.96 11.33
CA ILE A 298 -22.74 -19.60 10.82
C ILE A 298 -22.42 -19.67 9.34
N THR A 299 -23.44 -19.64 8.49
CA THR A 299 -23.27 -19.45 7.06
C THR A 299 -22.62 -18.08 6.85
N HIS A 300 -21.31 -18.06 6.68
CA HIS A 300 -20.58 -16.85 6.38
C HIS A 300 -20.92 -16.47 4.94
N GLU A 301 -21.86 -15.54 4.77
CA GLU A 301 -22.07 -14.90 3.48
C GLU A 301 -20.76 -14.26 3.05
N MET A 302 -20.21 -14.78 1.97
CA MET A 302 -18.97 -14.30 1.38
C MET A 302 -19.28 -13.34 0.24
N TYR A 303 -18.40 -12.38 0.05
CA TYR A 303 -18.53 -11.36 -0.98
C TYR A 303 -17.23 -11.18 -1.73
N ILE A 304 -17.27 -10.78 -2.99
CA ILE A 304 -16.10 -10.58 -3.82
C ILE A 304 -16.09 -9.15 -4.36
N LEU A 305 -14.94 -8.50 -4.25
CA LEU A 305 -14.75 -7.16 -4.76
C LEU A 305 -14.27 -7.25 -6.21
N SER A 306 -15.08 -6.76 -7.16
CA SER A 306 -14.71 -6.70 -8.57
C SER A 306 -14.67 -5.27 -9.05
N GLN A 307 -13.86 -5.04 -10.09
CA GLN A 307 -13.79 -3.76 -10.76
C GLN A 307 -14.21 -3.94 -12.22
N ASP A 308 -15.06 -3.04 -12.69
CA ASP A 308 -15.52 -3.02 -14.08
C ASP A 308 -14.46 -2.42 -15.01
N ASN A 309 -14.67 -2.57 -16.32
CA ASN A 309 -13.80 -1.97 -17.34
C ASN A 309 -13.70 -0.44 -17.22
N GLU A 310 -14.71 0.21 -16.66
CA GLU A 310 -14.75 1.66 -16.38
C GLU A 310 -14.02 2.03 -15.08
N GLY A 311 -13.50 1.04 -14.34
CA GLY A 311 -12.84 1.24 -13.06
C GLY A 311 -13.81 1.39 -11.89
N ASN A 312 -15.11 1.14 -12.07
CA ASN A 312 -16.07 1.16 -10.96
C ASN A 312 -15.87 -0.07 -10.08
N ILE A 313 -15.85 0.13 -8.76
CA ILE A 313 -15.61 -0.95 -7.79
C ILE A 313 -16.95 -1.33 -7.18
N SER A 314 -17.33 -2.60 -7.34
CA SER A 314 -18.61 -3.15 -6.87
C SER A 314 -18.38 -4.44 -6.08
N LEU A 315 -19.28 -4.69 -5.14
CA LEU A 315 -19.24 -5.84 -4.24
C LEU A 315 -20.34 -6.82 -4.62
N TYR A 316 -19.97 -8.07 -4.91
CA TYR A 316 -20.88 -9.11 -5.38
C TYR A 316 -21.00 -10.25 -4.37
N ASN A 317 -22.20 -10.83 -4.25
CA ASN A 317 -22.42 -12.09 -3.53
C ASN A 317 -22.11 -13.31 -4.44
N ALA A 318 -22.07 -14.51 -3.88
CA ALA A 318 -21.87 -15.81 -4.55
C ALA A 318 -22.84 -16.09 -5.71
N GLN A 319 -23.97 -15.38 -5.76
CA GLN A 319 -24.98 -15.48 -6.81
C GLN A 319 -24.83 -14.40 -7.91
N HIS A 320 -23.71 -13.68 -7.96
CA HIS A 320 -23.48 -12.54 -8.86
C HIS A 320 -24.42 -11.34 -8.66
N HIS A 321 -25.14 -11.27 -7.54
CA HIS A 321 -25.93 -10.09 -7.19
C HIS A 321 -25.02 -9.03 -6.57
N GLU A 322 -25.08 -7.82 -7.12
CA GLU A 322 -24.42 -6.64 -6.57
C GLU A 322 -25.12 -6.18 -5.28
N ILE A 323 -24.33 -5.80 -4.28
CA ILE A 323 -24.86 -5.24 -3.03
C ILE A 323 -25.34 -3.81 -3.29
N GLN A 324 -26.62 -3.58 -2.99
CA GLN A 324 -27.20 -2.23 -3.04
C GLN A 324 -26.70 -1.36 -1.88
N ALA A 325 -26.56 -0.06 -2.14
CA ALA A 325 -26.13 0.93 -1.15
C ALA A 325 -26.93 0.88 0.17
N LEU A 326 -28.24 0.64 0.11
CA LEU A 326 -29.09 0.52 1.29
C LEU A 326 -28.66 -0.63 2.22
N SER A 327 -28.26 -1.77 1.65
CA SER A 327 -27.78 -2.92 2.44
C SER A 327 -26.46 -2.61 3.15
N LEU A 328 -25.58 -1.87 2.47
CA LEU A 328 -24.32 -1.38 3.01
C LEU A 328 -24.54 -0.41 4.18
N GLU A 329 -25.46 0.55 4.01
CA GLU A 329 -25.81 1.53 5.05
C GLU A 329 -26.35 0.88 6.33
N VAL A 330 -27.24 -0.10 6.19
CA VAL A 330 -27.76 -0.86 7.33
C VAL A 330 -26.64 -1.59 8.07
N LYS A 331 -25.69 -2.20 7.34
CA LYS A 331 -24.52 -2.85 7.96
C LYS A 331 -23.55 -1.86 8.60
N ILE A 332 -23.39 -0.65 8.07
CA ILE A 332 -22.59 0.41 8.70
C ILE A 332 -23.25 0.87 10.01
N LEU A 333 -24.57 1.07 10.02
CA LEU A 333 -25.32 1.44 11.23
C LEU A 333 -25.24 0.37 12.32
N ALA A 334 -25.18 -0.90 11.92
CA ALA A 334 -25.05 -2.05 12.81
C ALA A 334 -23.59 -2.36 13.23
N ASP A 335 -22.59 -1.60 12.75
CA ASP A 335 -21.16 -1.89 12.89
C ASP A 335 -20.77 -3.34 12.50
N ALA A 336 -21.37 -3.84 11.42
CA ALA A 336 -21.19 -5.21 10.95
C ALA A 336 -19.92 -5.36 10.08
N GLN A 337 -19.43 -6.60 10.03
CA GLN A 337 -18.29 -7.00 9.20
C GLN A 337 -18.75 -7.73 7.94
N TYR A 338 -17.95 -7.61 6.88
CA TYR A 338 -18.08 -8.38 5.65
C TYR A 338 -16.91 -9.36 5.55
N THR A 339 -17.23 -10.57 5.12
CA THR A 339 -16.23 -11.58 4.75
C THR A 339 -15.97 -11.46 3.25
N VAL A 340 -14.83 -10.89 2.89
CA VAL A 340 -14.42 -10.68 1.50
C VAL A 340 -13.51 -11.81 1.06
N ALA A 341 -13.86 -12.49 -0.02
CA ALA A 341 -13.20 -13.68 -0.56
C ALA A 341 -12.06 -13.37 -1.52
#